data_AF-A2HJR4-F1
#
_entry.id   AF-A2HJR4-F1
#
_cell.length_a   1.000
_cell.length_b   1.000
_cell.length_c   1.000
_cell.angle_alpha   90.00
_cell.angle_beta   90.00
_cell.angle_gamma   90.00
#
_symmetry.space_group_name_H-M   'P 1'
#
loop_
_entity.id
_entity.type
_entity.pdbx_description
1 polymer ?
#
loop_
_entity_poly.entity_id
_entity_poly.type
_entity_poly.pdbx_seq_one_letter_code
_entity_poly.pdbx_strand_id
1 'polypeptide(L)'
;MQITGLYKGRAIIIKDSYSVINKKLKLFPAMFNLQTGPKEVFPYNYYNSVLLANDNRTGVISEACKFIHDADTFMKNIDSIKGCRIDENHFDLEKYSTFYCKQDVRILREGFVKFRNDLLKEFDLNVYDYVSICSIANKLFENRVYFPNGNLYDLSNKPREFISRCIQGGRCMLSDNMKQKSKKKLIADFDTVSLYPSAIARLYTLEGIPK
;
A
#
# COMPACT_ATOMS: atom_id res chain seq x y z
N MET A 1 7.35 10.50 0.54
CA MET A 1 7.66 11.69 -0.28
C MET A 1 6.44 12.60 -0.26
N GLN A 2 6.62 13.89 0.02
CA GLN A 2 5.54 14.88 0.01
C GLN A 2 5.92 16.00 -0.95
N ILE A 3 4.99 16.39 -1.81
CA ILE A 3 5.12 17.56 -2.69
C ILE A 3 4.14 18.61 -2.19
N THR A 4 4.63 19.83 -2.02
CA THR A 4 3.80 20.98 -1.62
C THR A 4 3.84 22.04 -2.71
N GLY A 5 2.70 22.69 -2.93
CA GLY A 5 2.56 23.78 -3.88
C GLY A 5 1.47 24.76 -3.45
N LEU A 6 1.46 25.95 -4.06
CA LEU A 6 0.40 26.93 -3.87
C LEU A 6 -0.40 27.05 -5.16
N TYR A 7 -1.72 26.95 -5.06
CA TYR A 7 -2.63 27.17 -6.17
C TYR A 7 -3.79 28.05 -5.72
N LYS A 8 -3.98 29.20 -6.39
CA LYS A 8 -5.03 30.18 -6.05
C LYS A 8 -5.07 30.53 -4.55
N GLY A 9 -3.89 30.76 -3.96
CA GLY A 9 -3.74 31.11 -2.54
C GLY A 9 -3.96 29.96 -1.56
N ARG A 10 -4.15 28.72 -2.03
CA ARG A 10 -4.31 27.53 -1.17
C ARG A 10 -3.11 26.61 -1.29
N ALA A 11 -2.66 26.08 -0.15
CA ALA A 11 -1.65 25.04 -0.12
C ALA A 11 -2.24 23.72 -0.63
N ILE A 12 -1.59 23.11 -1.62
CA ILE A 12 -1.84 21.76 -2.11
C ILE A 12 -0.71 20.88 -1.61
N ILE A 13 -1.08 19.76 -0.99
CA ILE A 13 -0.14 18.77 -0.48
C ILE A 13 -0.46 17.44 -1.14
N ILE A 14 0.50 16.90 -1.89
CA ILE A 14 0.39 15.58 -2.52
C ILE A 14 1.26 14.61 -1.72
N LYS A 15 0.64 13.53 -1.25
CA LYS A 15 1.30 12.46 -0.49
C LYS A 15 1.09 11.12 -1.19
N ASP A 16 2.12 10.30 -1.14
CA ASP A 16 2.04 8.91 -1.60
C ASP A 16 1.35 8.04 -0.55
N SER A 17 0.13 7.58 -0.83
CA SER A 17 -0.61 6.68 0.06
C SER A 17 0.10 5.35 0.31
N TYR A 18 0.94 4.89 -0.64
CA TYR A 18 1.66 3.62 -0.53
C TYR A 18 2.74 3.64 0.55
N SER A 19 3.33 4.81 0.80
CA SER A 19 4.27 5.03 1.91
C SER A 19 3.63 4.89 3.30
N VAL A 20 2.29 4.97 3.37
CA VAL A 20 1.50 4.80 4.61
C VAL A 20 0.86 3.42 4.65
N ILE A 21 0.22 2.97 3.57
CA ILE A 21 -0.41 1.66 3.47
C ILE A 21 0.25 0.91 2.31
N ASN A 22 1.32 0.18 2.64
CA ASN A 22 2.14 -0.56 1.68
C ASN A 22 1.45 -1.88 1.26
N LYS A 23 0.29 -1.77 0.63
CA LYS A 23 -0.50 -2.89 0.10
C LYS A 23 -1.13 -2.54 -1.23
N LYS A 24 -1.38 -3.57 -2.05
CA LYS A 24 -2.09 -3.43 -3.32
C LYS A 24 -3.53 -2.99 -3.07
N LEU A 25 -4.02 -2.02 -3.84
CA LEU A 25 -5.37 -1.47 -3.71
C LEU A 25 -6.47 -2.55 -3.75
N LYS A 26 -6.29 -3.60 -4.58
CA LYS A 26 -7.23 -4.73 -4.66
C LYS A 26 -7.48 -5.47 -3.34
N LEU A 27 -6.58 -5.34 -2.37
CA LEU A 27 -6.69 -5.97 -1.06
C LEU A 27 -7.44 -5.10 -0.05
N PHE A 28 -7.63 -3.80 -0.32
CA PHE A 28 -8.23 -2.86 0.61
C PHE A 28 -9.66 -3.26 1.03
N PRO A 29 -10.55 -3.70 0.12
CA PRO A 29 -11.90 -4.09 0.52
C PRO A 29 -11.91 -5.20 1.57
N ALA A 30 -11.09 -6.25 1.38
CA ALA A 30 -10.98 -7.34 2.33
C ALA A 30 -10.24 -6.90 3.62
N MET A 31 -9.14 -6.15 3.49
CA MET A 31 -8.33 -5.72 4.64
C MET A 31 -9.08 -4.79 5.60
N PHE A 32 -9.90 -3.89 5.07
CA PHE A 32 -10.64 -2.89 5.85
C PHE A 32 -12.13 -3.20 5.98
N ASN A 33 -12.57 -4.37 5.47
CA ASN A 33 -13.96 -4.81 5.43
C ASN A 33 -14.90 -3.76 4.80
N LEU A 34 -14.50 -3.21 3.65
CA LEU A 34 -15.22 -2.13 2.96
C LEU A 34 -16.40 -2.65 2.15
N GLN A 35 -17.48 -1.86 2.09
CA GLN A 35 -18.66 -2.13 1.28
C GLN A 35 -18.55 -1.54 -0.15
N THR A 36 -17.33 -1.25 -0.61
CA THR A 36 -17.07 -0.66 -1.93
C THR A 36 -17.27 -1.65 -3.08
N GLY A 37 -17.25 -2.95 -2.80
CA GLY A 37 -17.02 -3.98 -3.81
C GLY A 37 -15.53 -4.14 -4.15
N PRO A 38 -15.19 -5.10 -5.02
CA PRO A 38 -13.82 -5.38 -5.42
C PRO A 38 -13.26 -4.27 -6.33
N LYS A 39 -11.96 -4.39 -6.61
CA LYS A 39 -11.29 -3.61 -7.66
C LYS A 39 -11.66 -4.20 -9.03
N GLU A 40 -11.98 -3.35 -9.99
CA GLU A 40 -12.44 -3.76 -11.32
C GLU A 40 -11.31 -4.20 -12.26
N VAL A 41 -11.69 -4.73 -13.42
CA VAL A 41 -10.79 -5.17 -14.51
C VAL A 41 -10.54 -4.03 -15.49
N PHE A 42 -9.30 -3.87 -15.98
CA PHE A 42 -8.96 -2.86 -16.98
C PHE A 42 -7.93 -3.36 -18.01
N PRO A 43 -8.20 -3.23 -19.33
CA PRO A 43 -7.30 -3.68 -20.39
C PRO A 43 -6.21 -2.62 -20.68
N TYR A 44 -5.22 -2.51 -19.80
CA TYR A 44 -4.19 -1.45 -19.88
C TYR A 44 -3.50 -1.33 -21.24
N ASN A 45 -3.09 -2.46 -21.82
CA ASN A 45 -2.35 -2.47 -23.09
C ASN A 45 -3.23 -2.19 -24.32
N TYR A 46 -4.56 -2.21 -24.15
CA TYR A 46 -5.49 -1.84 -25.20
C TYR A 46 -5.61 -0.32 -25.35
N TYR A 47 -5.58 0.41 -24.24
CA TYR A 47 -5.66 1.88 -24.21
C TYR A 47 -4.32 2.49 -24.63
N ASN A 48 -4.18 2.82 -25.91
CA ASN A 48 -3.00 3.47 -26.47
C ASN A 48 -3.31 4.86 -27.04
N SER A 49 -2.26 5.64 -27.31
CA SER A 49 -2.39 7.03 -27.79
C SER A 49 -3.14 7.15 -29.11
N VAL A 50 -2.98 6.19 -30.03
CA VAL A 50 -3.66 6.19 -31.33
C VAL A 50 -5.17 5.97 -31.14
N LEU A 51 -5.54 5.00 -30.31
CA LEU A 51 -6.94 4.71 -30.01
C LEU A 51 -7.63 5.88 -29.31
N LEU A 52 -6.94 6.54 -28.38
CA LEU A 52 -7.47 7.69 -27.64
C LEU A 52 -7.52 8.99 -28.45
N ALA A 53 -6.68 9.10 -29.49
CA ALA A 53 -6.68 10.25 -30.40
C ALA A 53 -7.80 10.19 -31.45
N ASN A 54 -8.41 9.02 -31.68
CA ASN A 54 -9.54 8.90 -32.59
C ASN A 54 -10.81 9.52 -31.98
N ASP A 55 -11.45 10.42 -32.74
CA ASP A 55 -12.57 11.26 -32.29
C ASP A 55 -13.79 10.50 -31.74
N ASN A 56 -13.93 9.20 -32.05
CA ASN A 56 -15.12 8.44 -31.71
C ASN A 56 -15.08 7.77 -30.32
N ARG A 57 -13.91 7.69 -29.65
CA ARG A 57 -13.74 7.08 -28.30
C ARG A 57 -14.35 5.68 -28.16
N THR A 58 -14.48 4.96 -29.27
CA THR A 58 -15.09 3.63 -29.34
C THR A 58 -14.02 2.54 -29.29
N GLY A 59 -14.21 1.57 -28.40
CA GLY A 59 -13.39 0.37 -28.29
C GLY A 59 -14.08 -0.86 -28.87
N VAL A 60 -13.31 -1.80 -29.40
CA VAL A 60 -13.73 -3.13 -29.86
C VAL A 60 -13.56 -4.12 -28.71
N ILE A 61 -14.65 -4.76 -28.31
CA ILE A 61 -14.71 -5.65 -27.14
C ILE A 61 -13.76 -6.84 -27.32
N SER A 62 -13.80 -7.51 -28.48
CA SER A 62 -12.98 -8.70 -28.74
C SER A 62 -11.47 -8.42 -28.69
N GLU A 63 -11.04 -7.23 -29.13
CA GLU A 63 -9.65 -6.80 -29.05
C GLU A 63 -9.26 -6.47 -27.61
N ALA A 64 -10.10 -5.75 -26.86
CA ALA A 64 -9.86 -5.43 -25.46
C ALA A 64 -9.72 -6.71 -24.60
N CYS A 65 -10.54 -7.72 -24.85
CA CYS A 65 -10.52 -9.00 -24.15
C CYS A 65 -9.17 -9.75 -24.26
N LYS A 66 -8.37 -9.52 -25.31
CA LYS A 66 -7.04 -10.14 -25.46
C LYS A 66 -6.04 -9.65 -24.40
N PHE A 67 -6.30 -8.51 -23.77
CA PHE A 67 -5.40 -7.86 -22.83
C PHE A 67 -5.82 -8.05 -21.36
N ILE A 68 -6.81 -8.90 -21.09
CA ILE A 68 -7.34 -9.16 -19.74
C ILE A 68 -7.50 -10.66 -19.51
N HIS A 69 -7.37 -11.07 -18.25
CA HIS A 69 -7.58 -12.48 -17.86
C HIS A 69 -9.04 -12.79 -17.49
N ASP A 70 -9.79 -11.80 -17.02
CA ASP A 70 -11.17 -11.94 -16.54
C ASP A 70 -12.12 -11.20 -17.49
N ALA A 71 -12.45 -11.86 -18.59
CA ALA A 71 -13.34 -11.33 -19.61
C ALA A 71 -14.80 -11.25 -19.12
N ASP A 72 -15.23 -12.16 -18.24
CA ASP A 72 -16.60 -12.21 -17.74
C ASP A 72 -16.94 -10.96 -16.92
N THR A 73 -16.04 -10.56 -16.01
CA THR A 73 -16.21 -9.32 -15.23
C THR A 73 -16.17 -8.09 -16.14
N PHE A 74 -15.28 -8.07 -17.13
CA PHE A 74 -15.19 -6.97 -18.09
C PHE A 74 -16.51 -6.78 -18.87
N MET A 75 -17.12 -7.87 -19.35
CA MET A 75 -18.39 -7.84 -20.06
C MET A 75 -19.54 -7.36 -19.16
N LYS A 76 -19.64 -7.90 -17.94
CA LYS A 76 -20.64 -7.45 -16.95
C LYS A 76 -20.50 -5.96 -16.62
N ASN A 77 -19.26 -5.45 -16.57
CA ASN A 77 -19.01 -4.03 -16.35
C ASN A 77 -19.49 -3.18 -17.53
N ILE A 78 -19.17 -3.57 -18.76
CA ILE A 78 -19.67 -2.87 -19.96
C ILE A 78 -21.20 -2.80 -19.97
N ASP A 79 -21.88 -3.89 -19.61
CA ASP A 79 -23.33 -3.97 -19.63
C ASP A 79 -24.00 -3.21 -18.48
N SER A 80 -23.36 -3.13 -17.31
CA SER A 80 -23.89 -2.44 -16.12
C SER A 80 -23.69 -0.92 -16.14
N ILE A 81 -22.67 -0.42 -16.84
CA ILE A 81 -22.42 1.01 -16.93
C ILE A 81 -23.37 1.64 -17.96
N LYS A 82 -24.24 2.55 -17.50
CA LYS A 82 -25.24 3.22 -18.34
C LYS A 82 -24.59 3.87 -19.58
N GLY A 83 -24.99 3.36 -20.76
CA GLY A 83 -24.54 3.86 -22.05
C GLY A 83 -23.08 3.54 -22.38
N CYS A 84 -22.46 2.57 -21.70
CA CYS A 84 -21.11 2.10 -22.02
C CYS A 84 -21.12 1.10 -23.17
N ARG A 85 -22.06 0.15 -23.19
CA ARG A 85 -22.28 -0.67 -24.39
C ARG A 85 -22.86 0.19 -25.51
N ILE A 86 -22.20 0.19 -26.66
CA ILE A 86 -22.64 0.91 -27.87
C ILE A 86 -23.45 -0.03 -28.76
N ASP A 87 -22.90 -1.22 -29.03
CA ASP A 87 -23.54 -2.28 -29.80
C ASP A 87 -23.03 -3.67 -29.36
N GLU A 88 -23.22 -4.72 -30.16
CA GLU A 88 -22.76 -6.08 -29.85
C GLU A 88 -21.24 -6.21 -29.71
N ASN A 89 -20.47 -5.43 -30.47
CA ASN A 89 -19.02 -5.53 -30.61
C ASN A 89 -18.25 -4.35 -30.00
N HIS A 90 -18.94 -3.26 -29.67
CA HIS A 90 -18.31 -2.01 -29.28
C HIS A 90 -18.75 -1.46 -27.91
N PHE A 91 -17.83 -0.74 -27.28
CA PHE A 91 -18.05 -0.05 -26.01
C PHE A 91 -17.39 1.33 -25.98
N ASP A 92 -17.85 2.18 -25.07
CA ASP A 92 -17.36 3.55 -24.85
C ASP A 92 -16.14 3.54 -23.91
N LEU A 93 -14.97 3.90 -24.45
CA LEU A 93 -13.69 3.88 -23.73
C LEU A 93 -13.66 4.87 -22.56
N GLU A 94 -14.27 6.04 -22.73
CA GLU A 94 -14.24 7.10 -21.72
C GLU A 94 -15.15 6.76 -20.55
N LYS A 95 -16.36 6.24 -20.81
CA LYS A 95 -17.27 5.81 -19.75
C LYS A 95 -16.69 4.65 -18.95
N TYR A 96 -16.10 3.66 -19.63
CA TYR A 96 -15.49 2.52 -18.96
C TYR A 96 -14.29 2.95 -18.09
N SER A 97 -13.36 3.72 -18.66
CA SER A 97 -12.20 4.23 -17.92
C SER A 97 -12.58 5.15 -16.77
N THR A 98 -13.60 6.00 -16.95
CA THR A 98 -14.13 6.85 -15.88
C THR A 98 -14.72 6.02 -14.74
N PHE A 99 -15.51 4.99 -15.04
CA PHE A 99 -16.05 4.07 -14.05
C PHE A 99 -14.92 3.37 -13.27
N TYR A 100 -13.94 2.82 -13.98
CA TYR A 100 -12.78 2.16 -13.40
C TYR A 100 -11.99 3.07 -12.46
N CYS A 101 -11.61 4.27 -12.93
CA CYS A 101 -10.87 5.25 -12.15
C CYS A 101 -11.65 5.73 -10.91
N LYS A 102 -12.97 5.91 -11.03
CA LYS A 102 -13.83 6.26 -9.89
C LYS A 102 -13.83 5.16 -8.83
N GLN A 103 -13.90 3.90 -9.23
CA GLN A 103 -13.89 2.79 -8.29
C GLN A 103 -12.54 2.67 -7.58
N ASP A 104 -11.41 2.82 -8.29
CA ASP A 104 -10.07 2.83 -7.68
C ASP A 104 -9.94 3.96 -6.65
N VAL A 105 -10.34 5.19 -7.00
CA VAL A 105 -10.31 6.33 -6.08
C VAL A 105 -11.25 6.11 -4.88
N ARG A 106 -12.43 5.52 -5.09
CA ARG A 106 -13.39 5.20 -4.03
C ARG A 106 -12.80 4.20 -3.03
N ILE A 107 -12.25 3.08 -3.50
CA ILE A 107 -11.60 2.06 -2.66
C ILE A 107 -10.46 2.70 -1.86
N LEU A 108 -9.62 3.50 -2.51
CA LEU A 108 -8.51 4.16 -1.84
C LEU A 108 -9.01 5.10 -0.75
N ARG A 109 -9.99 5.96 -1.07
CA ARG A 109 -10.56 6.93 -0.13
C ARG A 109 -11.18 6.24 1.08
N GLU A 110 -12.06 5.26 0.87
CA GLU A 110 -12.76 4.58 1.96
C GLU A 110 -11.78 3.78 2.84
N GLY A 111 -10.83 3.07 2.25
CA GLY A 111 -9.79 2.36 3.00
C GLY A 111 -8.88 3.29 3.80
N PHE A 112 -8.45 4.41 3.21
CA PHE A 112 -7.60 5.38 3.88
C PHE A 112 -8.32 6.11 5.02
N VAL A 113 -9.61 6.45 4.84
CA VAL A 113 -10.45 7.04 5.90
C VAL A 113 -10.65 6.04 7.04
N LYS A 114 -10.90 4.76 6.74
CA LYS A 114 -11.00 3.71 7.76
C LYS A 114 -9.71 3.61 8.57
N PHE A 115 -8.57 3.51 7.90
CA PHE A 115 -7.25 3.48 8.54
C PHE A 115 -6.98 4.72 9.41
N ARG A 116 -7.32 5.92 8.91
CA ARG A 116 -7.23 7.17 9.69
C ARG A 116 -8.03 7.11 10.97
N ASN A 117 -9.29 6.69 10.87
CA ASN A 117 -10.20 6.65 12.03
C ASN A 117 -9.71 5.64 13.07
N ASP A 118 -9.18 4.50 12.63
CA ASP A 118 -8.61 3.50 13.52
C ASP A 118 -7.35 4.05 14.23
N LEU A 119 -6.46 4.75 13.52
CA LEU A 119 -5.30 5.40 14.15
C LEU A 119 -5.68 6.49 15.15
N LEU A 120 -6.66 7.35 14.80
CA LEU A 120 -7.17 8.38 15.70
C LEU A 120 -7.76 7.75 16.98
N LYS A 121 -8.56 6.69 16.83
CA LYS A 121 -9.20 6.00 17.95
C LYS A 121 -8.19 5.33 18.89
N GLU A 122 -7.22 4.61 18.34
CA GLU A 122 -6.31 3.76 19.14
C GLU A 122 -5.09 4.52 19.67
N PHE A 123 -4.66 5.59 18.98
CA PHE A 123 -3.39 6.26 19.25
C PHE A 123 -3.48 7.77 19.36
N ASP A 124 -4.64 8.39 19.07
CA ASP A 124 -4.79 9.85 18.99
C ASP A 124 -3.81 10.49 17.98
N LEU A 125 -3.53 9.78 16.88
CA LEU A 125 -2.65 10.25 15.82
C LEU A 125 -3.45 10.38 14.52
N ASN A 126 -3.37 11.56 13.89
CA ASN A 126 -3.96 11.78 12.58
C ASN A 126 -2.95 11.42 11.48
N VAL A 127 -3.29 10.40 10.68
CA VAL A 127 -2.45 9.92 9.56
C VAL A 127 -2.01 11.05 8.60
N TYR A 128 -2.83 12.09 8.44
CA TYR A 128 -2.54 13.20 7.54
C TYR A 128 -1.38 14.08 7.98
N ASP A 129 -0.93 13.97 9.23
CA ASP A 129 0.19 14.79 9.74
C ASP A 129 1.54 14.16 9.39
N TYR A 130 1.53 12.92 8.88
CA TYR A 130 2.74 12.13 8.63
C TYR A 130 2.93 11.84 7.14
N VAL A 131 4.16 11.50 6.77
CA VAL A 131 4.55 11.19 5.38
C VAL A 131 4.74 9.70 5.12
N SER A 132 4.72 8.86 6.16
CA SER A 132 4.89 7.41 6.06
C SER A 132 4.40 6.69 7.31
N ILE A 133 4.19 5.38 7.23
CA ILE A 133 3.86 4.54 8.40
C ILE A 133 4.99 4.53 9.44
N CYS A 134 6.26 4.61 9.00
CA CYS A 134 7.41 4.67 9.89
C CYS A 134 7.40 5.96 10.73
N SER A 135 7.00 7.08 10.13
CA SER A 135 6.86 8.36 10.85
C SER A 135 5.76 8.30 11.91
N ILE A 136 4.64 7.64 11.61
CA ILE A 136 3.54 7.41 12.56
C ILE A 136 4.02 6.53 13.72
N ALA A 137 4.68 5.41 13.40
CA ALA A 137 5.23 4.50 14.41
C ALA A 137 6.25 5.22 15.30
N ASN A 138 7.20 5.97 14.71
CA ASN A 138 8.17 6.74 15.48
C ASN A 138 7.49 7.73 16.42
N LYS A 139 6.44 8.43 15.96
CA LYS A 139 5.70 9.35 16.80
C LYS A 139 4.99 8.66 17.96
N LEU A 140 4.44 7.47 17.72
CA LEU A 140 3.86 6.65 18.77
C LEU A 140 4.92 6.26 19.82
N PHE A 141 6.11 5.82 19.37
CA PHE A 141 7.22 5.50 20.26
C PHE A 141 7.77 6.71 21.00
N GLU A 142 7.89 7.87 20.37
CA GLU A 142 8.24 9.13 21.03
C GLU A 142 7.32 9.39 22.22
N ASN A 143 6.02 9.38 21.98
CA ASN A 143 5.02 9.73 22.97
C ASN A 143 4.92 8.70 24.10
N ARG A 144 5.07 7.40 23.80
CA ARG A 144 4.83 6.31 24.77
C ARG A 144 6.08 5.70 25.39
N VAL A 145 7.23 5.86 24.75
CA VAL A 145 8.48 5.17 25.14
C VAL A 145 9.62 6.16 25.29
N TYR A 146 9.95 6.95 24.26
CA TYR A 146 11.19 7.71 24.27
C TYR A 146 11.16 8.87 25.27
N PHE A 147 10.13 9.73 25.23
CA PHE A 147 10.02 10.83 26.19
C PHE A 147 9.78 10.33 27.63
N PRO A 148 8.92 9.33 27.89
CA PRO A 148 8.76 8.79 29.24
C PRO A 148 10.02 8.11 29.82
N ASN A 149 10.88 7.53 28.98
CA ASN A 149 12.11 6.86 29.44
C ASN A 149 13.08 7.84 30.13
N GLY A 150 13.24 9.05 29.58
CA GLY A 150 14.08 10.10 30.17
C GLY A 150 15.61 9.87 30.13
N ASN A 151 16.07 8.71 29.64
CA ASN A 151 17.48 8.33 29.56
C ASN A 151 17.92 7.97 28.11
N LEU A 152 17.21 8.50 27.11
CA LEU A 152 17.56 8.35 25.70
C LEU A 152 18.17 9.65 25.16
N TYR A 153 19.21 9.50 24.33
CA TYR A 153 19.97 10.62 23.79
C TYR A 153 20.17 10.46 22.28
N ASP A 154 20.16 11.59 21.57
CA ASP A 154 20.50 11.61 20.15
C ASP A 154 21.98 11.26 19.93
N LEU A 155 22.23 10.30 19.05
CA LEU A 155 23.58 9.91 18.65
C LEU A 155 24.07 10.71 17.45
N SER A 156 25.29 11.25 17.53
CA SER A 156 25.94 11.98 16.43
C SER A 156 27.37 11.48 16.18
N ASN A 157 27.92 11.81 15.00
CA ASN A 157 29.32 11.59 14.62
C ASN A 157 29.83 10.15 14.86
N LYS A 158 30.99 10.01 15.51
CA LYS A 158 31.71 8.74 15.67
C LYS A 158 30.90 7.67 16.43
N PRO A 159 30.25 7.95 17.59
CA PRO A 159 29.40 6.98 18.26
C PRO A 159 28.26 6.46 17.36
N ARG A 160 27.57 7.35 16.64
CA ARG A 160 26.50 6.97 15.71
C ARG A 160 27.04 6.06 14.60
N GLU A 161 28.15 6.44 13.99
CA GLU A 161 28.77 5.65 12.92
C GLU A 161 29.17 4.26 13.42
N PHE A 162 29.84 4.19 14.58
CA PHE A 162 30.26 2.93 15.17
C PHE A 162 29.07 2.01 15.46
N ILE A 163 28.05 2.51 16.16
CA ILE A 163 26.84 1.74 16.49
C ILE A 163 26.11 1.27 15.22
N SER A 164 26.06 2.12 14.18
CA SER A 164 25.39 1.76 12.93
C SER A 164 26.00 0.56 12.22
N ARG A 165 27.31 0.33 12.37
CA ARG A 165 28.01 -0.85 11.82
C ARG A 165 27.62 -2.14 12.54
N CYS A 166 27.09 -2.06 13.76
CA CYS A 166 26.62 -3.20 14.54
C CYS A 166 25.15 -3.56 14.25
N ILE A 167 24.40 -2.72 13.52
CA ILE A 167 23.00 -2.98 13.20
C ILE A 167 22.93 -4.04 12.10
N GLN A 168 22.32 -5.18 12.42
CA GLN A 168 22.10 -6.28 11.48
C GLN A 168 20.60 -6.53 11.29
N GLY A 169 20.24 -7.01 10.10
CA GLY A 169 18.87 -7.38 9.77
C GLY A 169 18.46 -8.77 10.28
N GLY A 170 17.31 -9.26 9.79
CA GLY A 170 16.86 -10.61 10.08
C GLY A 170 17.80 -11.68 9.53
N ARG A 171 17.97 -12.77 10.28
CA ARG A 171 18.78 -13.92 9.86
C ARG A 171 18.03 -14.70 8.77
N CYS A 172 18.63 -14.81 7.58
CA CYS A 172 18.14 -15.68 6.51
C CYS A 172 19.23 -16.72 6.21
N MET A 173 18.92 -18.00 6.42
CA MET A 173 19.88 -19.08 6.23
C MET A 173 19.21 -20.35 5.71
N LEU A 174 19.98 -21.16 4.99
CA LEU A 174 19.62 -22.53 4.65
C LEU A 174 20.50 -23.48 5.48
N SER A 175 20.04 -24.72 5.70
CA SER A 175 20.90 -25.75 6.28
C SER A 175 22.17 -25.89 5.44
N ASP A 176 23.32 -25.84 6.11
CA ASP A 176 24.65 -25.97 5.50
C ASP A 176 24.94 -24.96 4.39
N ASN A 177 24.19 -23.86 4.30
CA ASN A 177 24.21 -22.89 3.20
C ASN A 177 24.02 -23.54 1.80
N MET A 178 23.35 -24.70 1.74
CA MET A 178 23.08 -25.41 0.51
C MET A 178 21.59 -25.39 0.14
N LYS A 179 21.32 -25.41 -1.16
CA LYS A 179 19.95 -25.46 -1.70
C LYS A 179 19.26 -26.77 -1.29
N GLN A 180 18.17 -26.65 -0.55
CA GLN A 180 17.38 -27.78 -0.09
C GLN A 180 16.31 -28.16 -1.14
N LYS A 181 16.13 -29.46 -1.39
CA LYS A 181 15.02 -30.00 -2.20
C LYS A 181 14.39 -31.16 -1.44
N SER A 182 13.13 -31.03 -1.06
CA SER A 182 12.35 -32.14 -0.49
C SER A 182 11.28 -32.56 -1.49
N LYS A 183 11.26 -33.84 -1.86
CA LYS A 183 10.16 -34.45 -2.63
C LYS A 183 9.32 -35.44 -1.82
N LYS A 184 9.82 -35.88 -0.65
CA LYS A 184 9.24 -36.99 0.13
C LYS A 184 9.21 -36.75 1.65
N LYS A 185 9.81 -35.67 2.17
CA LYS A 185 9.81 -35.38 3.61
C LYS A 185 8.70 -34.40 3.94
N LEU A 186 7.96 -34.69 5.01
CA LEU A 186 7.08 -33.74 5.67
C LEU A 186 7.93 -32.61 6.25
N ILE A 187 7.56 -31.37 5.94
CA ILE A 187 8.20 -30.16 6.47
C ILE A 187 7.22 -29.53 7.45
N ALA A 188 7.69 -29.28 8.67
CA ALA A 188 7.00 -28.42 9.62
C ALA A 188 7.62 -27.02 9.54
N ASP A 189 6.78 -26.01 9.39
CA ASP A 189 7.18 -24.60 9.41
C ASP A 189 6.80 -23.99 10.76
N PHE A 190 7.78 -23.40 11.44
CA PHE A 190 7.60 -22.77 12.74
C PHE A 190 7.87 -21.28 12.59
N ASP A 191 6.83 -20.47 12.78
CA ASP A 191 6.94 -19.02 12.79
C ASP A 191 6.72 -18.45 14.19
N THR A 192 7.47 -17.40 14.52
CA THR A 192 7.35 -16.76 15.83
C THR A 192 6.29 -15.65 15.76
N VAL A 193 5.33 -15.68 16.68
CA VAL A 193 4.28 -14.65 16.76
C VAL A 193 4.90 -13.30 17.12
N SER A 194 4.88 -12.36 16.16
CA SER A 194 5.37 -10.98 16.34
C SER A 194 6.77 -10.92 16.96
N LEU A 195 7.76 -11.52 16.28
CA LEU A 195 9.14 -11.67 16.79
C LEU A 195 9.73 -10.37 17.35
N TYR A 196 9.76 -9.28 16.56
CA TYR A 196 10.34 -8.01 17.00
C TYR A 196 9.60 -7.36 18.18
N PRO A 197 8.26 -7.18 18.15
CA PRO A 197 7.53 -6.71 19.32
C PRO A 197 7.75 -7.56 20.57
N SER A 198 7.76 -8.89 20.43
CA SER A 198 8.02 -9.81 21.54
C SER A 198 9.44 -9.64 22.09
N ALA A 199 10.43 -9.42 21.24
CA ALA A 199 11.81 -9.15 21.66
C ALA A 199 11.92 -7.81 22.40
N ILE A 200 11.33 -6.73 21.88
CA ILE A 200 11.31 -5.42 22.52
C ILE A 200 10.66 -5.49 23.91
N ALA A 201 9.60 -6.29 24.07
CA ALA A 201 8.89 -6.42 25.34
C ALA A 201 9.61 -7.30 26.39
N ARG A 202 10.52 -8.19 25.97
CA ARG A 202 11.12 -9.21 26.85
C ARG A 202 12.62 -9.03 27.06
N LEU A 203 13.33 -8.52 26.07
CA LEU A 203 14.77 -8.35 26.11
C LEU A 203 15.12 -6.99 26.70
N TYR A 204 16.30 -6.92 27.30
CA TYR A 204 16.87 -5.66 27.73
C TYR A 204 17.21 -4.80 26.50
N THR A 205 16.71 -3.56 26.49
CA THR A 205 16.97 -2.58 25.43
C THR A 205 17.96 -1.55 25.97
N LEU A 206 19.03 -1.26 25.22
CA LEU A 206 20.09 -0.35 25.66
C LEU A 206 19.58 1.10 25.74
N GLU A 207 19.96 1.81 26.81
CA GLU A 207 19.70 3.22 27.07
C GLU A 207 20.94 3.91 27.67
N GLY A 208 20.92 5.23 27.75
CA GLY A 208 22.01 6.03 28.31
C GLY A 208 23.11 6.42 27.31
N ILE A 209 24.20 6.98 27.86
CA ILE A 209 25.33 7.48 27.08
C ILE A 209 26.37 6.34 26.93
N PRO A 210 26.80 6.00 25.70
CA PRO A 210 27.88 5.04 25.47
C PRO A 210 29.17 5.48 26.16
N LYS A 211 29.84 4.56 26.86
CA LYS A 211 31.15 4.78 27.52
C LYS A 211 32.30 4.34 26.63
#